data_AF-A0A1J5HAF8-F1
#
_entry.id   AF-A0A1J5HAF8-F1
#
_cell.length_a   1.000
_cell.length_b   1.000
_cell.length_c   1.000
_cell.angle_alpha   90.00
_cell.angle_beta   90.00
_cell.angle_gamma   90.00
#
_symmetry.space_group_name_H-M   'P 1'
#
loop_
_entity.id
_entity.type
_entity.pdbx_description
1 polymer ?
#
loop_
_entity_poly.entity_id
_entity_poly.type
_entity_poly.pdbx_seq_one_letter_code
_entity_poly.pdbx_strand_id
1 'polypeptide(L)'
;MNKKLKVLLLLLAVLLLLVLYLILTSESAREESRPAPAKNEAAVQLENNYTTEAKELFNDYSKMVQADSFTLEGLAALKNKILDLKVPTKFKELHINLVLALTKMENYLNSRNEQEKIFSQQMVNQLKADYSWLNN
;
A
#
# COMPACT_ATOMS: atom_id res chain seq x y z
N MET A 1 -42.78 -49.26 32.24
CA MET A 1 -42.13 -47.94 32.07
C MET A 1 -43.13 -46.96 31.48
N ASN A 2 -43.58 -45.97 32.28
CA ASN A 2 -44.67 -45.06 31.90
C ASN A 2 -44.31 -44.23 30.67
N LYS A 3 -45.27 -44.04 29.75
CA LYS A 3 -45.06 -43.26 28.50
C LYS A 3 -44.46 -41.87 28.78
N LYS A 4 -44.88 -41.23 29.88
CA LYS A 4 -44.34 -39.95 30.35
C LYS A 4 -42.86 -40.01 30.76
N LEU A 5 -42.42 -41.11 31.37
CA LEU A 5 -41.03 -41.33 31.77
C LEU A 5 -40.12 -41.56 30.56
N LYS A 6 -40.62 -42.24 29.52
CA LYS A 6 -39.89 -42.42 28.25
C LYS A 6 -39.68 -41.10 27.50
N VAL A 7 -40.71 -40.24 27.46
CA VAL A 7 -40.62 -38.91 26.82
C VAL A 7 -39.66 -38.00 27.58
N LEU A 8 -39.69 -38.04 28.93
CA LEU A 8 -38.76 -37.27 29.77
C LEU A 8 -37.30 -37.69 29.54
N LEU A 9 -37.03 -38.99 29.48
CA LEU A 9 -35.68 -39.54 29.20
C LEU A 9 -35.18 -39.15 27.81
N LEU A 10 -36.07 -39.13 26.80
CA LEU A 10 -35.71 -38.77 25.43
C LEU A 10 -35.38 -37.28 25.32
N LEU A 11 -36.16 -36.41 25.99
CA LEU A 11 -35.85 -34.98 26.07
C LEU A 11 -34.53 -34.71 26.78
N LEU A 12 -34.25 -35.43 27.88
CA LEU A 12 -32.99 -35.29 28.62
C LEU A 12 -31.79 -35.70 27.77
N ALA A 13 -31.91 -36.79 27.00
CA ALA A 13 -30.85 -37.25 26.09
C ALA A 13 -30.56 -36.25 24.97
N VAL A 14 -31.60 -35.64 24.38
CA VAL A 14 -31.45 -34.60 23.35
C VAL A 14 -30.79 -33.34 23.90
N LEU A 15 -31.16 -32.93 25.11
CA LEU A 15 -30.53 -31.79 25.79
C LEU A 15 -29.04 -32.04 26.05
N LEU A 16 -28.68 -33.25 26.49
CA LEU A 16 -27.29 -33.64 26.74
C LEU A 16 -26.44 -33.63 25.46
N LEU A 17 -27.01 -34.10 24.35
CA LEU A 17 -26.36 -34.04 23.03
C LEU A 17 -26.14 -32.61 22.55
N LEU A 18 -27.10 -31.71 22.78
CA LEU A 18 -26.97 -30.27 22.46
C LEU A 18 -25.85 -29.60 23.25
N VAL A 19 -25.74 -29.89 24.55
CA VAL A 19 -24.67 -29.36 25.40
C VAL A 19 -23.31 -29.91 24.97
N LEU A 20 -23.21 -31.20 24.65
CA LEU A 20 -21.98 -31.79 24.13
C LEU A 20 -21.57 -31.17 22.79
N TYR A 21 -22.53 -30.95 21.89
CA TYR A 21 -22.30 -30.30 20.60
C TYR A 21 -21.74 -28.88 20.79
N LEU A 22 -22.33 -28.09 21.68
CA LEU A 22 -21.86 -26.72 21.99
C LEU A 22 -20.42 -26.71 22.51
N ILE A 23 -20.08 -27.63 23.40
CA ILE A 23 -18.71 -27.76 23.93
C ILE A 23 -17.72 -28.14 22.82
N LEU A 24 -18.08 -29.09 21.96
CA LEU A 24 -17.24 -29.51 20.83
C LEU A 24 -17.05 -28.41 19.77
N THR A 25 -18.06 -27.56 19.54
CA THR A 25 -17.96 -26.41 18.61
C THR A 25 -17.29 -25.16 19.21
N SER A 26 -16.98 -25.15 20.52
CA SER A 26 -16.43 -23.98 21.20
C SER A 26 -14.92 -23.79 21.01
N GLU A 27 -14.23 -24.70 20.32
CA GLU A 27 -12.79 -24.63 20.07
C GLU A 27 -12.49 -23.97 18.71
N SER A 28 -12.57 -22.62 18.66
CA SER A 28 -11.67 -21.73 17.88
C SER A 28 -12.18 -20.29 17.84
N ALA A 29 -12.11 -19.63 18.99
CA ALA A 29 -11.84 -18.19 19.06
C ALA A 29 -10.95 -17.93 20.29
N ARG A 30 -9.89 -18.73 20.42
CA ARG A 30 -8.76 -18.37 21.26
C ARG A 30 -7.94 -17.40 20.41
N GLU A 31 -8.34 -16.13 20.44
CA GLU A 31 -7.46 -15.04 20.02
C GLU A 31 -6.21 -15.16 20.90
N GLU A 32 -5.18 -15.74 20.31
CA GLU A 32 -3.84 -15.74 20.85
C GLU A 32 -3.43 -14.27 20.88
N SER A 33 -3.63 -13.61 22.03
CA SER A 33 -3.13 -12.29 22.34
C SER A 33 -1.60 -12.37 22.40
N ARG A 34 -0.97 -12.56 21.24
CA ARG A 34 0.41 -12.17 21.02
C ARG A 34 0.42 -10.65 21.13
N PRO A 35 1.44 -10.05 21.76
CA PRO A 35 1.58 -8.61 21.66
C PRO A 35 1.68 -8.29 20.16
N ALA A 36 0.91 -7.31 19.69
CA ALA A 36 0.91 -6.86 18.30
C ALA A 36 1.74 -5.58 18.07
N PRO A 37 3.04 -5.48 18.44
CA PRO A 37 3.86 -4.34 18.05
C PRO A 37 4.53 -4.51 16.66
N ALA A 38 4.86 -5.74 16.24
CA ALA A 38 5.74 -5.95 15.08
C ALA A 38 5.12 -5.57 13.72
N LYS A 39 3.80 -5.72 13.53
CA LYS A 39 3.14 -5.42 12.24
C LYS A 39 2.99 -3.92 11.99
N ASN A 40 2.84 -3.14 13.06
CA ASN A 40 2.74 -1.68 12.98
C ASN A 40 4.12 -1.04 12.79
N GLU A 41 5.14 -1.53 13.48
CA GLU A 41 6.52 -1.04 13.31
C GLU A 41 7.05 -1.27 11.90
N ALA A 42 6.83 -2.46 11.33
CA ALA A 42 7.24 -2.76 9.96
C ALA A 42 6.53 -1.88 8.91
N ALA A 43 5.24 -1.58 9.12
CA ALA A 43 4.49 -0.69 8.23
C ALA A 43 5.00 0.76 8.32
N VAL A 44 5.24 1.27 9.53
CA VAL A 44 5.80 2.61 9.75
C VAL A 44 7.21 2.71 9.15
N GLN A 45 8.04 1.68 9.33
CA GLN A 45 9.38 1.65 8.74
C GLN A 45 9.33 1.64 7.21
N LEU A 46 8.41 0.88 6.61
CA LEU A 46 8.20 0.88 5.16
C LEU A 46 7.75 2.27 4.66
N GLU A 47 6.85 2.94 5.38
CA GLU A 47 6.44 4.32 5.05
C GLU A 47 7.62 5.29 5.12
N ASN A 48 8.41 5.25 6.20
CA ASN A 48 9.57 6.13 6.36
C ASN A 48 10.62 5.91 5.27
N ASN A 49 10.96 4.65 4.98
CA ASN A 49 11.92 4.30 3.92
C ASN A 49 11.42 4.81 2.57
N TYR A 50 10.16 4.53 2.24
CA TYR A 50 9.56 5.00 1.00
C TYR A 50 9.59 6.52 0.87
N THR A 51 9.17 7.26 1.91
CA THR A 51 9.20 8.73 1.85
C THR A 51 10.60 9.29 1.67
N THR A 52 11.61 8.68 2.31
CA THR A 52 13.00 9.11 2.17
C THR A 52 13.51 8.88 0.75
N GLU A 53 13.39 7.65 0.25
CA GLU A 53 13.89 7.28 -1.09
C GLU A 53 13.12 8.01 -2.20
N ALA A 54 11.79 8.09 -2.09
CA ALA A 54 10.98 8.81 -3.06
C ALA A 54 11.30 10.31 -3.11
N LYS A 55 11.60 10.92 -1.95
CA LYS A 55 12.01 12.34 -1.88
C LYS A 55 13.33 12.57 -2.62
N GLU A 56 14.31 11.71 -2.42
CA GLU A 56 15.60 11.80 -3.11
C GLU A 56 15.44 11.70 -4.62
N LEU A 57 14.71 10.68 -5.10
CA LEU A 57 14.46 10.49 -6.53
C LEU A 57 13.65 11.64 -7.14
N PHE A 58 12.70 12.18 -6.38
CA PHE A 58 11.91 13.34 -6.79
C PHE A 58 12.76 14.61 -6.90
N ASN A 59 13.71 14.80 -5.98
CA ASN A 59 14.66 15.91 -6.01
C ASN A 59 15.63 15.79 -7.19
N ASP A 60 16.10 14.59 -7.49
CA ASP A 60 16.93 14.33 -8.67
C ASP A 60 16.17 14.68 -9.95
N TYR A 61 14.91 14.25 -10.06
CA TYR A 61 14.05 14.64 -11.17
C TYR A 61 13.90 16.17 -11.27
N SER A 62 13.55 16.83 -10.16
CA SER A 62 13.36 18.28 -10.13
C SER A 62 14.62 19.04 -10.56
N LYS A 63 15.81 18.60 -10.13
CA LYS A 63 17.09 19.18 -10.54
C LYS A 63 17.35 19.00 -12.03
N MET A 64 17.11 17.79 -12.57
CA MET A 64 17.27 17.52 -14.00
C MET A 64 16.38 18.44 -14.85
N VAL A 65 15.13 18.64 -14.44
CA VAL A 65 14.17 19.52 -15.15
C VAL A 65 14.58 20.99 -15.04
N GLN A 66 14.96 21.47 -13.86
CA GLN A 66 15.34 22.87 -13.66
C GLN A 66 16.64 23.24 -14.37
N ALA A 67 17.59 22.32 -14.43
CA ALA A 67 18.86 22.52 -15.12
C ALA A 67 18.77 22.26 -16.65
N ASP A 68 17.60 21.87 -17.16
CA ASP A 68 17.39 21.46 -18.55
C ASP A 68 18.40 20.37 -19.01
N SER A 69 18.84 19.53 -18.06
CA SER A 69 19.92 18.55 -18.23
C SER A 69 19.44 17.11 -18.39
N PHE A 70 18.16 16.94 -18.74
CA PHE A 70 17.54 15.63 -18.89
C PHE A 70 18.01 14.91 -20.17
N THR A 71 18.39 13.65 -20.02
CA THR A 71 18.68 12.72 -21.12
C THR A 71 17.70 11.56 -21.06
N LEU A 72 17.48 10.88 -22.20
CA LEU A 72 16.62 9.69 -22.25
C LEU A 72 17.13 8.60 -21.29
N GLU A 73 18.44 8.38 -21.28
CA GLU A 73 19.08 7.41 -20.38
C GLU A 73 18.93 7.81 -18.91
N GLY A 74 19.13 9.10 -18.58
CA GLY A 74 19.01 9.60 -17.22
C GLY A 74 17.58 9.46 -16.67
N LEU A 75 16.58 9.80 -17.49
CA LEU A 75 15.17 9.64 -17.12
C LEU A 75 14.78 8.17 -17.00
N ALA A 76 15.22 7.31 -17.92
CA ALA A 76 14.96 5.87 -17.85
C ALA A 76 15.58 5.23 -16.61
N ALA A 77 16.82 5.61 -16.27
CA ALA A 77 17.49 5.15 -15.06
C ALA A 77 16.74 5.60 -13.80
N LEU A 78 16.28 6.86 -13.76
CA LEU A 78 15.52 7.38 -12.63
C LEU A 78 14.15 6.69 -12.50
N LYS A 79 13.46 6.44 -13.61
CA LYS A 79 12.19 5.72 -13.64
C LYS A 79 12.33 4.30 -13.11
N ASN A 80 13.39 3.59 -13.50
CA ASN A 80 13.65 2.24 -13.00
C ASN A 80 13.89 2.25 -11.47
N LYS A 81 14.67 3.21 -10.95
CA LYS A 81 14.83 3.37 -9.50
C LYS A 81 13.51 3.60 -8.79
N ILE A 82 12.61 4.40 -9.36
CA ILE A 82 11.28 4.63 -8.79
C ILE A 82 10.48 3.33 -8.79
N LEU A 83 10.45 2.60 -9.91
CA LEU A 83 9.70 1.34 -10.04
C LEU A 83 10.18 0.24 -9.09
N ASP A 84 11.47 0.25 -8.71
CA ASP A 84 12.05 -0.70 -7.77
C ASP A 84 11.68 -0.44 -6.30
N LEU A 85 11.07 0.72 -6.00
CA LEU A 85 10.65 1.06 -4.64
C LEU A 85 9.54 0.13 -4.14
N LYS A 86 9.66 -0.30 -2.88
CA LYS A 86 8.55 -0.96 -2.18
C LYS A 86 7.52 0.08 -1.75
N VAL A 87 6.33 0.02 -2.32
CA VAL A 87 5.32 1.08 -2.16
C VAL A 87 4.30 0.75 -1.05
N PRO A 88 4.22 1.54 0.03
CA PRO A 88 3.10 1.48 0.98
C PRO A 88 1.78 1.79 0.28
N THR A 89 0.69 1.13 0.69
CA THR A 89 -0.65 1.35 0.10
C THR A 89 -1.05 2.82 0.09
N LYS A 90 -0.69 3.57 1.14
CA LYS A 90 -0.96 5.01 1.29
C LYS A 90 -0.32 5.90 0.22
N PHE A 91 0.77 5.46 -0.41
CA PHE A 91 1.53 6.25 -1.38
C PHE A 91 1.45 5.70 -2.82
N LYS A 92 0.53 4.78 -3.10
CA LYS A 92 0.36 4.22 -4.45
C LYS A 92 0.10 5.28 -5.51
N GLU A 93 -0.76 6.24 -5.21
CA GLU A 93 -1.11 7.31 -6.15
C GLU A 93 0.08 8.23 -6.43
N LEU A 94 0.82 8.64 -5.38
CA LEU A 94 2.08 9.37 -5.52
C LEU A 94 3.05 8.64 -6.45
N HIS A 95 3.26 7.34 -6.20
CA HIS A 95 4.20 6.53 -6.98
C HIS A 95 3.81 6.49 -8.46
N ILE A 96 2.53 6.20 -8.75
CA ILE A 96 2.02 6.11 -10.11
C ILE A 96 2.18 7.45 -10.83
N ASN A 97 1.79 8.55 -10.18
CA ASN A 97 1.89 9.89 -10.76
C ASN A 97 3.34 10.30 -10.98
N LEU A 98 4.27 9.92 -10.09
CA LEU A 98 5.69 10.19 -10.30
C LEU A 98 6.23 9.44 -11.53
N VAL A 99 5.95 8.14 -11.66
CA VAL A 99 6.35 7.33 -12.83
C VAL A 99 5.75 7.91 -14.12
N LEU A 100 4.49 8.33 -14.07
CA LEU A 100 3.82 8.94 -15.21
C LEU A 100 4.46 10.28 -15.59
N ALA A 101 4.80 11.13 -14.62
CA ALA A 101 5.51 12.38 -14.90
C ALA A 101 6.85 12.13 -15.62
N LEU A 102 7.63 11.15 -15.18
CA LEU A 102 8.88 10.78 -15.84
C LEU A 102 8.63 10.26 -17.27
N THR A 103 7.63 9.39 -17.45
CA THR A 103 7.26 8.84 -18.77
C THR A 103 6.87 9.95 -19.74
N LYS A 104 6.14 10.96 -19.26
CA LYS A 104 5.77 12.14 -20.06
C LYS A 104 6.99 12.97 -20.45
N MET A 105 7.96 13.15 -19.56
CA MET A 105 9.20 13.82 -19.92
C MET A 105 10.05 13.01 -20.92
N GLU A 106 10.10 11.68 -20.79
CA GLU A 106 10.76 10.79 -21.77
C GLU A 106 10.09 10.91 -23.15
N ASN A 107 8.76 10.93 -23.21
CA ASN A 107 8.01 11.12 -24.44
C ASN A 107 8.30 12.48 -25.09
N TYR A 108 8.40 13.55 -24.29
CA TYR A 108 8.84 14.85 -24.79
C TYR A 108 10.24 14.75 -25.43
N LEU A 109 11.18 14.07 -24.80
CA LEU A 109 12.52 13.90 -25.37
C LEU A 109 12.52 13.13 -26.70
N ASN A 110 11.66 12.12 -26.83
CA ASN A 110 11.54 11.31 -28.04
C ASN A 110 10.81 12.04 -29.18
N SER A 111 9.75 12.77 -28.87
CA SER A 111 8.82 13.32 -29.86
C SER A 111 8.88 14.83 -30.06
N ARG A 112 9.54 15.55 -29.14
CA ARG A 112 9.51 17.03 -29.04
C ARG A 112 8.11 17.61 -28.88
N ASN A 113 7.17 16.84 -28.34
CA ASN A 113 5.83 17.33 -28.01
C ASN A 113 5.85 18.10 -26.68
N GLU A 114 5.77 19.44 -26.77
CA GLU A 114 5.74 20.34 -25.60
C GLU A 114 4.58 20.06 -24.63
N GLN A 115 3.45 19.50 -25.09
CA GLN A 115 2.34 19.14 -24.20
C GLN A 115 2.76 18.08 -23.18
N GLU A 116 3.64 17.14 -23.58
CA GLU A 116 4.15 16.10 -22.69
C GLU A 116 5.07 16.70 -21.61
N LYS A 117 5.89 17.70 -21.98
CA LYS A 117 6.72 18.46 -21.03
C LYS A 117 5.87 19.23 -20.02
N ILE A 118 4.89 19.99 -20.52
CA ILE A 118 3.97 20.78 -19.67
C ILE A 118 3.21 19.86 -18.71
N PHE A 119 2.64 18.77 -19.22
CA PHE A 119 1.89 17.82 -18.41
C PHE A 119 2.78 17.21 -17.31
N SER A 120 3.99 16.81 -17.66
CA SER A 120 4.96 16.28 -16.71
C SER A 120 5.27 17.27 -15.58
N GLN A 121 5.52 18.53 -15.93
CA GLN A 121 5.81 19.59 -14.95
C GLN A 121 4.59 19.91 -14.07
N GLN A 122 3.39 19.94 -14.64
CA GLN A 122 2.15 20.13 -13.89
C GLN A 122 1.94 19.02 -12.87
N MET A 123 2.15 17.75 -13.26
CA MET A 123 2.00 16.61 -12.36
C MET A 123 2.99 16.68 -11.18
N VAL A 124 4.22 17.09 -11.44
CA VAL A 124 5.25 17.26 -10.41
C VAL A 124 4.90 18.41 -9.45
N ASN A 125 4.37 19.51 -9.97
CA ASN A 125 3.90 20.62 -9.13
C ASN A 125 2.67 20.22 -8.29
N GLN A 126 1.77 19.42 -8.85
CA GLN A 126 0.62 18.88 -8.12
C GLN A 126 1.07 17.95 -6.99
N LEU A 127 2.02 17.05 -7.25
CA LEU A 127 2.60 16.18 -6.22
C LEU A 127 3.24 16.97 -5.07
N LYS A 128 3.92 18.08 -5.38
CA LYS A 128 4.45 19.01 -4.35
C LYS A 128 3.36 19.63 -3.49
N ALA A 129 2.21 19.95 -4.09
CA ALA A 129 1.08 20.52 -3.36
C ALA A 129 0.40 19.48 -2.46
N ASP A 130 0.20 18.27 -2.98
CA ASP A 130 -0.50 17.18 -2.27
C ASP A 130 0.36 16.55 -1.16
N TYR A 131 1.68 16.57 -1.33
CA TYR A 131 2.63 15.94 -0.42
C TYR A 131 3.70 16.95 0.01
N SER A 132 3.38 17.72 1.06
CA SER A 132 4.22 18.81 1.55
C SER A 132 5.67 18.42 1.88
N TRP A 133 5.92 17.18 2.27
CA TRP A 133 7.26 16.66 2.58
C TRP A 133 8.18 16.55 1.35
N LEU A 134 7.64 16.61 0.12
CA LEU A 134 8.42 16.69 -1.12
C LEU A 134 9.06 18.08 -1.34
N ASN A 135 8.62 19.12 -0.61
CA ASN A 135 9.15 20.48 -0.74
C ASN A 135 10.28 20.80 0.26
N ASN A 136 10.43 19.98 1.31
CA ASN A 136 11.38 20.19 2.39
C ASN A 136 12.72 19.51 2.12
#